data_AF-A0A3D0ND77-F1
#
_entry.id   AF-A0A3D0ND77-F1
#
_cell.length_a   1.000
_cell.length_b   1.000
_cell.length_c   1.000
_cell.angle_alpha   90.00
_cell.angle_beta   90.00
_cell.angle_gamma   90.00
#
_symmetry.space_group_name_H-M   'P 1'
#
loop_
_entity.id
_entity.type
_entity.pdbx_description
1 polymer ?
#
loop_
_entity_poly.entity_id
_entity_poly.type
_entity_poly.pdbx_seq_one_letter_code
_entity_poly.pdbx_strand_id
1 'polypeptide(L)'
;MAQHVLALDQGTTSCRSILFREDGVAIARAQQEFEQILPSPGHVEHDPDEIWETQLKTAREVLQSSGVELADVKAIGITNQRETTVIWDRRTGQPVQNAIVWQSRITSELCQEIADQGHVQTIRDKTGLLLDAYFSASKIKYVLDQDESLRRRAEAGELCFGTIDSFLIWKLTGGERHVTDYSNASRTLLFNIHELTWDSELLELFDVPASMLPEVVDSSGVVGHSDASLFGVSIPISGIAGDQQAATFGQACFQVGDVKNTYGTGSFILMNTGASPVQSKNNLLTTIGWGIDGKVTYCLEGAVFIAGAVVQWLRDGLGLIENSADVEALTSEVEDSGGVELVPAFVGLGAPHWDPDARGTIIGITRGTTK
;
A
#
# COMPACT_ATOMS: atom_id res chain seq x y z
N MET A 1 -23.96 8.03 -24.78
CA MET A 1 -22.97 6.94 -24.83
C MET A 1 -22.57 6.65 -23.41
N ALA A 2 -22.58 5.38 -22.99
CA ALA A 2 -22.28 5.02 -21.61
C ALA A 2 -20.80 5.25 -21.33
N GLN A 3 -20.46 5.96 -20.26
CA GLN A 3 -19.08 6.20 -19.85
C GLN A 3 -18.66 5.18 -18.80
N HIS A 4 -17.43 4.71 -18.91
CA HIS A 4 -16.86 3.71 -18.01
C HIS A 4 -15.57 4.20 -17.37
N VAL A 5 -15.30 3.72 -16.16
CA VAL A 5 -14.06 3.96 -15.42
C VAL A 5 -13.42 2.62 -15.11
N LEU A 6 -12.16 2.46 -15.47
CA LEU A 6 -11.35 1.29 -15.13
C LEU A 6 -10.62 1.55 -13.81
N ALA A 7 -10.90 0.78 -12.78
CA ALA A 7 -10.15 0.79 -11.53
C ALA A 7 -9.10 -0.33 -11.55
N LEU A 8 -7.85 0.03 -11.27
CA LEU A 8 -6.74 -0.89 -11.06
C LEU A 8 -6.44 -0.92 -9.56
N ASP A 9 -6.57 -2.08 -8.94
CA ASP A 9 -6.34 -2.30 -7.52
C ASP A 9 -5.22 -3.32 -7.33
N GLN A 10 -4.02 -2.81 -7.10
CA GLN A 10 -2.82 -3.61 -6.87
C GLN A 10 -2.74 -3.95 -5.37
N GLY A 11 -3.26 -5.11 -4.98
CA GLY A 11 -3.21 -5.57 -3.59
C GLY A 11 -1.91 -6.29 -3.24
N THR A 12 -1.74 -6.66 -1.97
CA THR A 12 -0.53 -7.38 -1.50
C THR A 12 -0.41 -8.80 -2.03
N THR A 13 -1.52 -9.52 -2.22
CA THR A 13 -1.50 -10.92 -2.68
C THR A 13 -2.07 -11.12 -4.08
N SER A 14 -2.75 -10.10 -4.63
CA SER A 14 -3.35 -10.19 -5.96
C SER A 14 -3.55 -8.81 -6.57
N CYS A 15 -3.50 -8.74 -7.90
CA CYS A 15 -3.95 -7.57 -8.64
C CYS A 15 -5.40 -7.77 -9.07
N ARG A 16 -6.18 -6.70 -9.01
CA ARG A 16 -7.57 -6.66 -9.47
C ARG A 16 -7.76 -5.53 -10.47
N SER A 17 -8.63 -5.78 -11.42
CA SER A 17 -9.16 -4.73 -12.29
C SER A 17 -10.67 -4.83 -12.27
N ILE A 18 -11.34 -3.68 -12.23
CA ILE A 18 -12.82 -3.61 -12.24
C ILE A 18 -13.25 -2.47 -13.17
N LEU A 19 -14.18 -2.77 -14.06
CA LEU A 19 -14.79 -1.75 -14.91
C LEU A 19 -16.13 -1.33 -14.31
N PHE A 20 -16.26 -0.05 -14.05
CA PHE A 20 -17.48 0.55 -13.52
C PHE A 20 -18.17 1.37 -14.61
N ARG A 21 -19.50 1.37 -14.57
CA ARG A 21 -20.33 2.33 -15.30
C ARG A 21 -20.48 3.61 -14.49
N GLU A 22 -20.90 4.69 -15.14
CA GLU A 22 -21.18 6.01 -14.54
C GLU A 22 -22.07 5.98 -13.28
N ASP A 23 -22.95 4.99 -13.12
CA ASP A 23 -23.80 4.81 -11.93
C ASP A 23 -23.13 4.01 -10.79
N GLY A 24 -21.84 3.72 -10.91
CA GLY A 24 -21.05 2.98 -9.91
C GLY A 24 -21.24 1.46 -9.95
N VAL A 25 -21.98 0.92 -10.94
CA VAL A 25 -22.16 -0.53 -11.08
C VAL A 25 -20.91 -1.16 -11.71
N ALA A 26 -20.33 -2.14 -11.02
CA ALA A 26 -19.27 -2.99 -11.57
C ALA A 26 -19.84 -3.91 -12.65
N ILE A 27 -19.37 -3.77 -13.89
CA ILE A 27 -19.88 -4.53 -15.04
C ILE A 27 -18.93 -5.66 -15.48
N ALA A 28 -17.65 -5.59 -15.11
CA ALA A 28 -16.67 -6.63 -15.34
C ALA A 28 -15.57 -6.56 -14.28
N ARG A 29 -14.96 -7.71 -13.95
CA ARG A 29 -13.87 -7.84 -12.98
C ARG A 29 -12.93 -8.96 -13.39
N ALA A 30 -11.63 -8.77 -13.13
CA ALA A 30 -10.62 -9.81 -13.20
C ALA A 30 -9.68 -9.68 -12.00
N GLN A 31 -9.16 -10.82 -11.54
CA GLN A 31 -8.28 -10.90 -10.39
C GLN A 31 -7.26 -12.01 -10.62
N GLN A 32 -6.01 -11.75 -10.27
CA GLN A 32 -4.96 -12.76 -10.33
C GLN A 32 -3.96 -12.56 -9.19
N GLU A 33 -3.63 -13.66 -8.51
CA GLU A 33 -2.56 -13.71 -7.51
C GLU A 33 -1.17 -13.67 -8.16
N PHE A 34 -0.17 -13.24 -7.39
CA PHE A 34 1.23 -13.19 -7.78
C PHE A 34 2.12 -13.65 -6.63
N GLU A 35 3.36 -14.04 -6.92
CA GLU A 35 4.24 -14.71 -5.97
C GLU A 35 4.54 -13.84 -4.73
N GLN A 36 4.58 -14.48 -3.56
CA GLN A 36 5.04 -13.86 -2.32
C GLN A 36 6.47 -14.36 -2.04
N ILE A 37 7.47 -13.48 -2.22
CA ILE A 37 8.87 -13.86 -2.09
C ILE A 37 9.29 -13.65 -0.63
N LEU A 38 9.74 -14.74 0.02
CA LEU A 38 10.09 -14.77 1.44
C LEU A 38 11.54 -15.26 1.63
N PRO A 39 12.57 -14.44 1.32
CA PRO A 39 13.96 -14.90 1.30
C PRO A 39 14.49 -15.34 2.66
N SER A 40 13.98 -14.72 3.74
CA SER A 40 14.36 -15.01 5.12
C SER A 40 13.23 -14.57 6.08
N PRO A 41 13.23 -15.03 7.34
CA PRO A 41 12.20 -14.65 8.31
C PRO A 41 12.05 -13.14 8.46
N GLY A 42 10.83 -12.62 8.28
CA GLY A 42 10.54 -11.19 8.35
C GLY A 42 10.94 -10.40 7.09
N HIS A 43 11.56 -11.03 6.09
CA HIS A 43 11.83 -10.41 4.80
C HIS A 43 10.73 -10.76 3.81
N VAL A 44 10.04 -9.75 3.29
CA VAL A 44 8.93 -9.90 2.34
C VAL A 44 9.20 -9.04 1.12
N GLU A 45 9.23 -9.68 -0.05
CA GLU A 45 9.56 -9.08 -1.32
C GLU A 45 8.48 -9.41 -2.37
N HIS A 46 8.37 -8.57 -3.40
CA HIS A 46 7.62 -8.84 -4.62
C HIS A 46 8.47 -8.54 -5.85
N ASP A 47 8.31 -9.31 -6.92
CA ASP A 47 8.88 -8.96 -8.22
C ASP A 47 8.06 -7.81 -8.86
N PRO A 48 8.65 -6.63 -9.10
CA PRO A 48 7.92 -5.50 -9.67
C PRO A 48 7.45 -5.75 -11.12
N ASP A 49 8.18 -6.54 -11.91
CA ASP A 49 7.75 -6.88 -13.25
C ASP A 49 6.58 -7.88 -13.22
N GLU A 50 6.56 -8.83 -12.27
CA GLU A 50 5.39 -9.70 -12.05
C GLU A 50 4.15 -8.89 -11.62
N ILE A 51 4.31 -7.91 -10.72
CA ILE A 51 3.24 -6.97 -10.34
C ILE A 51 2.68 -6.28 -11.59
N TRP A 52 3.57 -5.72 -12.42
CA TRP A 52 3.18 -5.01 -13.64
C TRP A 52 2.45 -5.91 -14.62
N GLU A 53 3.02 -7.08 -14.94
CA GLU A 53 2.45 -8.03 -15.89
C GLU A 53 1.08 -8.52 -15.43
N THR A 54 0.93 -8.81 -14.13
CA THR A 54 -0.32 -9.27 -13.53
C THR A 54 -1.39 -8.18 -13.55
N GLN A 55 -1.04 -6.93 -13.19
CA GLN A 55 -1.97 -5.81 -13.23
C GLN A 55 -2.41 -5.50 -14.66
N LEU A 56 -1.48 -5.48 -15.62
CA LEU A 56 -1.79 -5.25 -17.03
C LEU A 56 -2.68 -6.36 -17.61
N LYS A 57 -2.41 -7.61 -17.24
CA LYS A 57 -3.21 -8.76 -17.68
C LYS A 57 -4.65 -8.66 -17.18
N THR A 58 -4.87 -8.39 -15.89
CA THR A 58 -6.23 -8.24 -15.35
C THR A 58 -6.96 -7.05 -15.98
N ALA A 59 -6.26 -5.94 -16.27
CA ALA A 59 -6.84 -4.78 -16.95
C ALA A 59 -7.33 -5.14 -18.36
N ARG A 60 -6.49 -5.83 -19.14
CA ARG A 60 -6.84 -6.32 -20.49
C ARG A 60 -7.99 -7.31 -20.46
N GLU A 61 -8.00 -8.23 -19.51
CA GLU A 61 -9.06 -9.23 -19.36
C GLU A 61 -10.42 -8.57 -19.09
N VAL A 62 -10.47 -7.57 -18.21
CA VAL A 62 -11.69 -6.80 -17.93
C VAL A 62 -12.18 -6.06 -19.16
N LEU A 63 -11.29 -5.35 -19.86
CA LEU A 63 -11.65 -4.62 -21.07
C LEU A 63 -12.18 -5.56 -22.15
N GLN A 64 -11.51 -6.69 -22.37
CA GLN A 64 -11.91 -7.69 -23.37
C GLN A 64 -13.24 -8.39 -23.02
N SER A 65 -13.42 -8.82 -21.77
CA SER A 65 -14.60 -9.58 -21.33
C SER A 65 -15.86 -8.71 -21.18
N SER A 66 -15.71 -7.40 -20.94
CA SER A 66 -16.83 -6.47 -20.80
C SER A 66 -17.58 -6.20 -22.12
N GLY A 67 -16.92 -6.38 -23.27
CA GLY A 67 -17.47 -6.07 -24.59
C GLY A 67 -17.73 -4.58 -24.82
N VAL A 68 -17.19 -3.69 -23.99
CA VAL A 68 -17.32 -2.23 -24.20
C VAL A 68 -16.37 -1.75 -25.28
N GLU A 69 -16.78 -0.70 -26.00
CA GLU A 69 -15.87 0.02 -26.87
C GLU A 69 -14.81 0.73 -26.03
N LEU A 70 -13.53 0.54 -26.35
CA LEU A 70 -12.43 1.11 -25.58
C LEU A 70 -12.48 2.66 -25.52
N ALA A 71 -13.04 3.29 -26.55
CA ALA A 71 -13.26 4.73 -26.59
C ALA A 71 -14.28 5.23 -25.53
N ASP A 72 -15.09 4.34 -24.96
CA ASP A 72 -16.06 4.65 -23.90
C ASP A 72 -15.46 4.55 -22.48
N VAL A 73 -14.22 4.07 -22.34
CA VAL A 73 -13.46 4.12 -21.08
C VAL A 73 -12.84 5.50 -20.95
N LYS A 74 -13.32 6.28 -19.97
CA LYS A 74 -12.97 7.70 -19.83
C LYS A 74 -11.85 7.98 -18.85
N ALA A 75 -11.56 7.03 -17.97
CA ALA A 75 -10.54 7.20 -16.95
C ALA A 75 -10.01 5.85 -16.45
N ILE A 76 -8.75 5.88 -16.01
CA ILE A 76 -8.11 4.89 -15.15
C ILE A 76 -7.98 5.51 -13.76
N GLY A 77 -8.51 4.82 -12.75
CA GLY A 77 -8.22 5.05 -11.34
C GLY A 77 -7.25 3.99 -10.83
N ILE A 78 -6.24 4.38 -10.07
CA ILE A 78 -5.22 3.48 -9.52
C ILE A 78 -5.30 3.51 -8.00
N THR A 79 -5.35 2.32 -7.43
CA THR A 79 -5.19 2.12 -6.00
C THR A 79 -4.25 0.95 -5.75
N ASN A 80 -3.53 1.00 -4.64
CA ASN A 80 -2.41 0.09 -4.41
C ASN A 80 -2.18 -0.21 -2.93
N GLN A 81 -1.55 -1.34 -2.65
CA GLN A 81 -0.93 -1.61 -1.36
C GLN A 81 0.05 -0.47 -1.06
N ARG A 82 -0.09 0.11 0.12
CA ARG A 82 0.76 1.21 0.55
C ARG A 82 2.08 0.70 1.08
N GLU A 83 2.97 1.69 1.27
CA GLU A 83 4.36 1.63 1.73
C GLU A 83 5.34 0.83 0.88
N THR A 84 4.91 -0.23 0.18
CA THR A 84 5.79 -1.08 -0.66
C THR A 84 6.64 -0.23 -1.61
N THR A 85 7.96 -0.44 -1.55
CA THR A 85 8.97 0.41 -2.17
C THR A 85 9.55 -0.25 -3.41
N VAL A 86 9.55 0.47 -4.54
CA VAL A 86 10.22 0.07 -5.79
C VAL A 86 11.29 1.11 -6.14
N ILE A 87 12.46 0.64 -6.56
CA ILE A 87 13.53 1.49 -7.13
C ILE A 87 13.88 0.95 -8.51
N TRP A 88 13.93 1.84 -9.51
CA TRP A 88 14.18 1.46 -10.89
C TRP A 88 15.11 2.45 -11.60
N ASP A 89 15.74 2.00 -12.68
CA ASP A 89 16.52 2.86 -13.56
C ASP A 89 15.59 3.76 -14.40
N ARG A 90 15.79 5.08 -14.30
CA ARG A 90 14.97 6.11 -14.95
C ARG A 90 14.96 5.99 -16.48
N ARG A 91 16.03 5.47 -17.09
CA ARG A 91 16.16 5.38 -18.54
C ARG A 91 15.57 4.10 -19.09
N THR A 92 15.77 2.97 -18.41
CA THR A 92 15.32 1.66 -18.90
C THR A 92 13.98 1.23 -18.32
N GLY A 93 13.53 1.84 -17.22
CA GLY A 93 12.33 1.43 -16.49
C GLY A 93 12.48 0.08 -15.78
N GLN A 94 13.71 -0.47 -15.71
CA GLN A 94 13.99 -1.76 -15.10
C GLN A 94 14.20 -1.60 -13.59
N PRO A 95 13.53 -2.39 -12.74
CA PRO A 95 13.80 -2.43 -11.32
C PRO A 95 15.27 -2.78 -11.04
N VAL A 96 15.86 -2.18 -10.01
CA VAL A 96 17.24 -2.52 -9.61
C VAL A 96 17.31 -3.80 -8.79
N GLN A 97 16.20 -4.16 -8.14
CA GLN A 97 15.96 -5.40 -7.40
C GLN A 97 14.45 -5.57 -7.14
N ASN A 98 14.08 -6.59 -6.37
CA ASN A 98 12.71 -6.79 -5.90
C ASN A 98 12.17 -5.61 -5.09
N ALA A 99 10.86 -5.41 -5.12
CA ALA A 99 10.19 -4.45 -4.25
C ALA A 99 10.25 -4.94 -2.80
N ILE A 100 10.54 -4.05 -1.86
CA ILE A 100 10.45 -4.37 -0.42
C ILE A 100 9.05 -4.04 0.07
N VAL A 101 8.33 -5.06 0.50
CA VAL A 101 6.90 -4.99 0.86
C VAL A 101 6.72 -4.31 2.21
N TRP A 102 5.56 -3.69 2.42
CA TRP A 102 5.19 -3.05 3.69
C TRP A 102 5.30 -3.97 4.91
N GLN A 103 5.03 -5.27 4.73
CA GLN A 103 5.15 -6.30 5.78
C GLN A 103 6.60 -6.61 6.17
N SER A 104 7.56 -6.25 5.32
CA SER A 104 8.98 -6.55 5.56
C SER A 104 9.50 -5.81 6.79
N ARG A 105 10.16 -6.56 7.67
CA ARG A 105 10.79 -6.11 8.92
C ARG A 105 12.31 -5.96 8.79
N ILE A 106 12.87 -6.14 7.60
CA ILE A 106 14.33 -6.16 7.35
C ILE A 106 15.02 -4.85 7.76
N THR A 107 14.28 -3.74 7.86
CA THR A 107 14.80 -2.42 8.25
C THR A 107 14.51 -2.03 9.70
N SER A 108 14.13 -2.99 10.56
CA SER A 108 13.79 -2.71 11.97
C SER A 108 15.00 -2.20 12.76
N GLU A 109 16.19 -2.81 12.56
CA GLU A 109 17.43 -2.36 13.22
C GLU A 109 17.80 -0.93 12.80
N LEU A 110 17.72 -0.62 11.51
CA LEU A 110 17.92 0.73 10.99
C LEU A 110 16.96 1.75 11.63
N CYS A 111 15.68 1.38 11.80
CA CYS A 111 14.73 2.25 12.49
C CYS A 111 15.09 2.45 13.96
N GLN A 112 15.60 1.42 14.64
CA GLN A 112 16.05 1.54 16.03
C GLN A 112 17.28 2.45 16.15
N GLU A 113 18.24 2.34 15.23
CA GLU A 113 19.42 3.20 15.20
C GLU A 113 19.05 4.68 15.05
N ILE A 114 18.08 4.99 14.18
CA ILE A 114 17.55 6.35 14.00
C ILE A 114 16.76 6.81 15.24
N ALA A 115 16.06 5.89 15.90
CA ALA A 115 15.34 6.19 17.14
C ALA A 115 16.31 6.56 18.27
N ASP A 116 17.41 5.81 18.40
CA ASP A 116 18.45 6.02 19.42
C ASP A 116 19.20 7.35 19.23
N GLN A 117 19.19 7.91 18.01
CA GLN A 117 19.69 9.24 17.69
C GLN A 117 18.72 10.37 18.08
N GLY A 118 17.50 10.06 18.50
CA GLY A 118 16.53 11.02 19.04
C GLY A 118 15.57 11.63 18.01
N HIS A 119 15.46 11.08 16.80
CA HIS A 119 14.67 11.66 15.70
C HIS A 119 13.17 11.31 15.72
N VAL A 120 12.72 10.45 16.65
CA VAL A 120 11.33 9.95 16.71
C VAL A 120 10.30 11.09 16.70
N GLN A 121 10.52 12.12 17.53
CA GLN A 121 9.56 13.22 17.65
C GLN A 121 9.54 14.09 16.38
N THR A 122 10.70 14.41 15.81
CA THR A 122 10.82 15.16 14.56
C THR A 122 10.08 14.47 13.41
N ILE A 123 10.27 13.15 13.27
CA ILE A 123 9.55 12.34 12.27
C ILE A 123 8.04 12.44 12.48
N ARG A 124 7.58 12.25 13.72
CA ARG A 124 6.15 12.25 14.04
C ARG A 124 5.51 13.62 13.81
N ASP A 125 6.21 14.69 14.14
CA ASP A 125 5.69 16.06 13.97
C ASP A 125 5.64 16.50 12.51
N LYS A 126 6.46 15.92 11.63
CA LYS A 126 6.44 16.23 10.20
C LYS A 126 5.50 15.34 9.40
N THR A 127 5.44 14.06 9.75
CA THR A 127 4.79 13.03 8.93
C THR A 127 3.48 12.52 9.53
N GLY A 128 3.26 12.71 10.84
CA GLY A 128 2.17 12.08 11.56
C GLY A 128 2.35 10.58 11.83
N LEU A 129 3.47 10.00 11.41
CA LEU A 129 3.78 8.58 11.50
C LEU A 129 4.66 8.25 12.70
N LEU A 130 4.79 6.95 12.98
CA LEU A 130 5.80 6.42 13.89
C LEU A 130 7.05 6.03 13.10
N LEU A 131 8.20 5.96 13.77
CA LEU A 131 9.41 5.39 13.20
C LEU A 131 9.33 3.87 13.29
N ASP A 132 9.09 3.21 12.15
CA ASP A 132 8.93 1.77 12.07
C ASP A 132 9.29 1.25 10.67
N ALA A 133 9.73 -0.01 10.57
CA ALA A 133 10.09 -0.66 9.31
C ALA A 133 8.93 -0.79 8.32
N TYR A 134 7.68 -0.54 8.75
CA TYR A 134 6.50 -0.51 7.90
C TYR A 134 6.62 0.48 6.73
N PHE A 135 7.17 1.67 6.96
CA PHE A 135 7.15 2.79 6.01
C PHE A 135 8.32 2.78 5.01
N SER A 136 8.17 3.51 3.90
CA SER A 136 9.07 3.41 2.73
C SER A 136 10.49 3.92 2.96
N ALA A 137 10.69 4.96 3.78
CA ALA A 137 11.97 5.66 3.92
C ALA A 137 13.14 4.72 4.26
N SER A 138 12.95 3.88 5.28
CA SER A 138 13.99 2.94 5.72
C SER A 138 14.27 1.87 4.66
N LYS A 139 13.27 1.48 3.86
CA LYS A 139 13.41 0.53 2.74
C LYS A 139 14.25 1.12 1.60
N ILE A 140 14.06 2.40 1.28
CA ILE A 140 14.87 3.11 0.27
C ILE A 140 16.32 3.12 0.71
N LYS A 141 16.59 3.57 1.96
CA LYS A 141 17.93 3.58 2.53
C LYS A 141 18.59 2.20 2.48
N TYR A 142 17.87 1.18 2.93
CA TYR A 142 18.35 -0.20 2.91
C TYR A 142 18.77 -0.65 1.51
N VAL A 143 17.96 -0.40 0.48
CA VAL A 143 18.30 -0.75 -0.91
C VAL A 143 19.56 -0.01 -1.38
N LEU A 144 19.67 1.29 -1.13
CA LEU A 144 20.81 2.08 -1.58
C LEU A 144 22.11 1.73 -0.83
N ASP A 145 22.01 1.25 0.41
CA ASP A 145 23.15 0.87 1.24
C ASP A 145 23.68 -0.54 0.93
N GLN A 146 22.97 -1.34 0.12
CA GLN A 146 23.45 -2.65 -0.32
C GLN A 146 24.63 -2.58 -1.32
N ASP A 147 24.71 -1.51 -2.12
CA ASP A 147 25.74 -1.34 -3.15
C ASP A 147 26.07 0.15 -3.38
N GLU A 148 27.33 0.53 -3.18
CA GLU A 148 27.85 1.89 -3.44
C GLU A 148 27.57 2.37 -4.88
N SER A 149 27.42 1.46 -5.84
CA SER A 149 27.01 1.77 -7.21
C SER A 149 25.58 2.33 -7.25
N LEU A 150 24.64 1.74 -6.50
CA LEU A 150 23.25 2.22 -6.44
C LEU A 150 23.19 3.62 -5.85
N ARG A 151 23.94 3.86 -4.77
CA ARG A 151 24.10 5.18 -4.15
C ARG A 151 24.55 6.24 -5.17
N ARG A 152 25.67 5.99 -5.87
CA ARG A 152 26.20 6.93 -6.87
C ARG A 152 25.23 7.18 -8.02
N ARG A 153 24.51 6.14 -8.47
CA ARG A 153 23.51 6.26 -9.55
C ARG A 153 22.28 7.07 -9.09
N ALA A 154 21.83 6.89 -7.86
CA ALA A 154 20.77 7.70 -7.25
C ALA A 154 21.16 9.19 -7.17
N GLU A 155 22.36 9.48 -6.68
CA GLU A 155 22.92 10.85 -6.61
C GLU A 155 23.07 11.49 -7.99
N ALA A 156 23.40 10.69 -9.01
CA ALA A 156 23.45 11.12 -10.41
C ALA A 156 22.06 11.31 -11.06
N GLY A 157 20.97 11.00 -10.35
CA GLY A 157 19.60 11.11 -10.86
C GLY A 157 19.19 10.01 -11.83
N GLU A 158 19.96 8.92 -11.91
CA GLU A 158 19.70 7.78 -12.80
C GLU A 158 18.63 6.83 -12.24
N LEU A 159 18.38 6.89 -10.94
CA LEU A 159 17.37 6.04 -10.28
C LEU A 159 16.13 6.83 -9.91
N CYS A 160 14.98 6.16 -9.96
CA CYS A 160 13.71 6.62 -9.43
C CYS A 160 13.32 5.77 -8.23
N PHE A 161 12.63 6.39 -7.28
CA PHE A 161 11.85 5.73 -6.25
C PHE A 161 10.36 5.91 -6.54
N GLY A 162 9.56 4.94 -6.13
CA GLY A 162 8.12 5.10 -6.04
C GLY A 162 7.50 4.03 -5.15
N THR A 163 6.37 4.39 -4.53
CA THR A 163 5.36 3.40 -4.14
C THR A 163 4.72 2.79 -5.38
N ILE A 164 3.89 1.76 -5.20
CA ILE A 164 3.33 0.99 -6.32
C ILE A 164 2.53 1.85 -7.31
N ASP A 165 1.76 2.84 -6.85
CA ASP A 165 1.06 3.79 -7.73
C ASP A 165 2.01 4.49 -8.70
N SER A 166 3.12 5.02 -8.18
CA SER A 166 4.12 5.72 -8.97
C SER A 166 4.78 4.82 -10.00
N PHE A 167 5.09 3.58 -9.60
CA PHE A 167 5.62 2.56 -10.51
C PHE A 167 4.60 2.16 -11.60
N LEU A 168 3.33 1.94 -11.26
CA LEU A 168 2.29 1.61 -12.22
C LEU A 168 2.04 2.75 -13.21
N ILE A 169 2.01 4.00 -12.74
CA ILE A 169 1.85 5.18 -13.61
C ILE A 169 3.05 5.32 -14.54
N TRP A 170 4.26 5.11 -14.03
CA TRP A 170 5.47 5.09 -14.85
C TRP A 170 5.36 4.06 -15.98
N LYS A 171 4.96 2.82 -15.68
CA LYS A 171 4.79 1.75 -16.68
C LYS A 171 3.63 2.04 -17.64
N LEU A 172 2.50 2.55 -17.14
CA LEU A 172 1.33 2.89 -17.95
C LEU A 172 1.61 4.03 -18.94
N THR A 173 2.44 4.99 -18.56
CA THR A 173 2.77 6.17 -19.38
C THR A 173 4.03 5.98 -20.23
N GLY A 174 4.61 4.78 -20.26
CA GLY A 174 5.84 4.51 -21.00
C GLY A 174 7.05 5.33 -20.49
N GLY A 175 7.04 5.71 -19.21
CA GLY A 175 8.09 6.51 -18.57
C GLY A 175 7.93 8.03 -18.69
N GLU A 176 6.81 8.52 -19.20
CA GLU A 176 6.57 9.97 -19.33
C GLU A 176 6.25 10.64 -17.98
N ARG A 177 5.56 9.94 -17.07
CA ARG A 177 5.12 10.51 -15.79
C ARG A 177 5.69 9.74 -14.60
N HIS A 178 6.38 10.47 -13.73
CA HIS A 178 6.87 10.01 -12.43
C HIS A 178 6.19 10.81 -11.33
N VAL A 179 5.02 10.33 -10.90
CA VAL A 179 4.11 11.03 -9.99
C VAL A 179 3.62 10.09 -8.89
N THR A 180 3.12 10.64 -7.79
CA THR A 180 2.39 9.94 -6.72
C THR A 180 1.35 10.89 -6.12
N ASP A 181 0.33 10.38 -5.44
CA ASP A 181 -0.65 11.26 -4.77
C ASP A 181 -0.29 11.55 -3.31
N TYR A 182 -0.98 12.52 -2.71
CA TYR A 182 -0.76 12.86 -1.30
C TYR A 182 -0.97 11.69 -0.34
N SER A 183 -1.91 10.79 -0.62
CA SER A 183 -2.22 9.68 0.28
C SER A 183 -1.12 8.61 0.29
N ASN A 184 -0.48 8.34 -0.85
CA ASN A 184 0.72 7.48 -0.91
C ASN A 184 1.96 8.20 -0.39
N ALA A 185 2.19 9.46 -0.79
CA ALA A 185 3.33 10.26 -0.34
C ALA A 185 3.38 10.36 1.20
N SER A 186 2.24 10.57 1.86
CA SER A 186 2.17 10.67 3.33
C SER A 186 2.52 9.38 4.06
N ARG A 187 2.70 8.25 3.36
CA ARG A 187 3.07 6.94 3.93
C ARG A 187 4.55 6.60 3.76
N THR A 188 5.30 7.48 3.11
CA THR A 188 6.71 7.25 2.84
C THR A 188 7.61 7.50 4.03
N LEU A 189 7.16 8.30 5.02
CA LEU A 189 7.99 8.86 6.10
C LEU A 189 9.02 9.90 5.59
N LEU A 190 8.89 10.35 4.33
CA LEU A 190 9.73 11.40 3.71
C LEU A 190 8.93 12.66 3.36
N PHE A 191 7.60 12.60 3.43
CA PHE A 191 6.71 13.70 3.05
C PHE A 191 6.19 14.44 4.28
N ASN A 192 6.39 15.75 4.33
CA ASN A 192 5.84 16.61 5.36
C ASN A 192 4.36 16.84 5.09
N ILE A 193 3.49 16.30 5.95
CA ILE A 193 2.04 16.36 5.74
C ILE A 193 1.46 17.74 6.03
N HIS A 194 2.21 18.64 6.68
CA HIS A 194 1.77 19.98 7.02
C HIS A 194 2.13 20.99 5.93
N GLU A 195 3.35 20.88 5.40
CA GLU A 195 3.87 21.75 4.34
C GLU A 195 3.56 21.21 2.94
N LEU A 196 3.11 19.96 2.84
CA LEU A 196 2.74 19.27 1.60
C LEU A 196 3.91 19.21 0.60
N THR A 197 5.10 18.91 1.10
CA THR A 197 6.33 18.76 0.31
C THR A 197 7.18 17.60 0.83
N TRP A 198 8.05 17.07 -0.02
CA TRP A 198 9.17 16.24 0.44
C TRP A 198 10.05 17.03 1.41
N ASP A 199 10.37 16.44 2.56
CA ASP A 199 11.04 17.11 3.67
C ASP A 199 12.56 16.93 3.60
N SER A 200 13.31 18.01 3.44
CA SER A 200 14.76 17.93 3.27
C SER A 200 15.50 17.34 4.46
N GLU A 201 15.02 17.56 5.69
CA GLU A 201 15.65 17.01 6.90
C GLU A 201 15.42 15.50 6.98
N LEU A 202 14.22 15.03 6.61
CA LEU A 202 13.95 13.59 6.54
C LEU A 202 14.74 12.93 5.41
N LEU A 203 14.86 13.58 4.25
CA LEU A 203 15.69 13.08 3.16
C LEU A 203 17.17 12.97 3.55
N GLU A 204 17.71 13.94 4.28
CA GLU A 204 19.07 13.86 4.82
C GLU A 204 19.20 12.74 5.85
N LEU A 205 18.23 12.61 6.77
CA LEU A 205 18.21 11.58 7.81
C LEU A 205 18.23 10.15 7.25
N PHE A 206 17.43 9.91 6.21
CA PHE A 206 17.37 8.61 5.54
C PHE A 206 18.37 8.49 4.38
N ASP A 207 19.20 9.52 4.15
CA ASP A 207 20.14 9.58 3.03
C ASP A 207 19.44 9.21 1.71
N VAL A 208 18.43 9.99 1.30
CA VAL A 208 17.66 9.77 0.08
C VAL A 208 17.80 10.98 -0.85
N PRO A 209 18.43 10.82 -2.03
CA PRO A 209 18.54 11.91 -2.99
C PRO A 209 17.17 12.38 -3.48
N ALA A 210 16.90 13.69 -3.39
CA ALA A 210 15.64 14.27 -3.84
C ALA A 210 15.34 14.02 -5.34
N SER A 211 16.38 13.81 -6.15
CA SER A 211 16.29 13.44 -7.57
C SER A 211 15.56 12.12 -7.83
N MET A 212 15.43 11.26 -6.80
CA MET A 212 14.70 9.99 -6.91
C MET A 212 13.19 10.14 -6.72
N LEU A 213 12.71 11.25 -6.17
CA LEU A 213 11.34 11.35 -5.69
C LEU A 213 10.37 11.74 -6.83
N PRO A 214 9.15 11.17 -6.85
CA PRO A 214 8.11 11.58 -7.78
C PRO A 214 7.55 12.97 -7.45
N GLU A 215 6.94 13.62 -8.43
CA GLU A 215 6.07 14.77 -8.19
C GLU A 215 4.82 14.32 -7.41
N VAL A 216 4.44 15.07 -6.36
CA VAL A 216 3.22 14.80 -5.59
C VAL A 216 2.06 15.60 -6.16
N VAL A 217 0.97 14.92 -6.49
CA VAL A 217 -0.22 15.51 -7.16
C VAL A 217 -1.50 15.26 -6.35
N ASP A 218 -2.59 15.94 -6.73
CA ASP A 218 -3.92 15.66 -6.20
C ASP A 218 -4.34 14.21 -6.49
N SER A 219 -5.09 13.62 -5.57
CA SER A 219 -5.64 12.26 -5.68
C SER A 219 -6.70 12.13 -6.78
N SER A 220 -7.25 13.25 -7.26
CA SER A 220 -8.24 13.33 -8.33
C SER A 220 -7.89 14.43 -9.33
N GLY A 221 -7.73 14.07 -10.60
CA GLY A 221 -7.30 14.97 -11.67
C GLY A 221 -6.45 14.24 -12.70
N VAL A 222 -6.45 14.69 -13.96
CA VAL A 222 -5.68 14.02 -15.03
C VAL A 222 -4.19 14.21 -14.79
N VAL A 223 -3.49 13.11 -14.51
CA VAL A 223 -2.03 13.09 -14.25
C VAL A 223 -1.22 12.59 -15.42
N GLY A 224 -1.85 12.10 -16.48
CA GLY A 224 -1.19 11.47 -17.61
C GLY A 224 -2.17 10.66 -18.44
N HIS A 225 -1.66 10.04 -19.50
CA HIS A 225 -2.45 9.13 -20.31
C HIS A 225 -1.68 7.83 -20.51
N SER A 226 -2.39 6.71 -20.57
CA SER A 226 -1.76 5.44 -20.88
C SER A 226 -1.17 5.44 -22.30
N ASP A 227 -0.03 4.76 -22.47
CA ASP A 227 0.53 4.44 -23.77
C ASP A 227 -0.52 3.63 -24.57
N ALA A 228 -0.82 4.10 -25.78
CA ALA A 228 -1.85 3.50 -26.61
C ALA A 228 -1.53 2.06 -27.02
N SER A 229 -0.26 1.64 -27.02
CA SER A 229 0.14 0.26 -27.29
C SER A 229 -0.32 -0.74 -26.22
N LEU A 230 -0.65 -0.26 -25.00
CA LEU A 230 -1.08 -1.13 -23.91
C LEU A 230 -2.50 -1.64 -24.10
N PHE A 231 -3.41 -0.77 -24.54
CA PHE A 231 -4.85 -1.04 -24.66
C PHE A 231 -5.41 -0.87 -26.07
N GLY A 232 -4.64 -0.32 -27.02
CA GLY A 232 -5.11 0.07 -28.36
C GLY A 232 -5.64 1.51 -28.44
N VAL A 233 -5.89 2.14 -27.29
CA VAL A 233 -6.27 3.55 -27.16
C VAL A 233 -5.53 4.17 -25.97
N SER A 234 -5.35 5.48 -26.00
CA SER A 234 -4.82 6.23 -24.86
C SER A 234 -5.96 6.60 -23.92
N ILE A 235 -5.85 6.22 -22.64
CA ILE A 235 -6.88 6.44 -21.63
C ILE A 235 -6.31 7.38 -20.56
N PRO A 236 -7.03 8.45 -20.16
CA PRO A 236 -6.58 9.33 -19.08
C PRO A 236 -6.40 8.56 -17.77
N ILE A 237 -5.29 8.80 -17.08
CA ILE A 237 -5.09 8.36 -15.71
C ILE A 237 -5.49 9.54 -14.83
N SER A 238 -6.53 9.38 -14.01
CA SER A 238 -7.16 10.54 -13.37
C SER A 238 -7.60 10.35 -11.92
N GLY A 239 -7.22 9.25 -11.28
CA GLY A 239 -7.45 9.01 -9.86
C GLY A 239 -6.32 8.15 -9.29
N ILE A 240 -5.79 8.55 -8.14
CA ILE A 240 -4.72 7.84 -7.44
C ILE A 240 -5.00 7.96 -5.95
N ALA A 241 -5.02 6.83 -5.25
CA ALA A 241 -5.00 6.83 -3.79
C ALA A 241 -4.44 5.51 -3.28
N GLY A 242 -3.81 5.52 -2.12
CA GLY A 242 -3.49 4.28 -1.44
C GLY A 242 -4.76 3.52 -1.04
N ASP A 243 -4.71 2.19 -1.06
CA ASP A 243 -5.87 1.27 -0.89
C ASP A 243 -6.82 1.63 0.26
N GLN A 244 -6.28 1.95 1.43
CA GLN A 244 -7.12 2.23 2.58
C GLN A 244 -7.82 3.60 2.48
N GLN A 245 -7.16 4.59 1.89
CA GLN A 245 -7.76 5.89 1.61
C GLN A 245 -8.78 5.79 0.47
N ALA A 246 -8.48 5.04 -0.59
CA ALA A 246 -9.43 4.73 -1.66
C ALA A 246 -10.69 4.05 -1.11
N ALA A 247 -10.53 3.07 -0.20
CA ALA A 247 -11.65 2.42 0.48
C ALA A 247 -12.44 3.40 1.36
N THR A 248 -11.78 4.35 2.03
CA THR A 248 -12.43 5.40 2.83
C THR A 248 -13.27 6.33 1.94
N PHE A 249 -12.71 6.72 0.80
CA PHE A 249 -13.43 7.52 -0.19
C PHE A 249 -14.62 6.76 -0.80
N GLY A 250 -14.42 5.48 -1.16
CA GLY A 250 -15.46 4.61 -1.71
C GLY A 250 -16.60 4.28 -0.74
N GLN A 251 -16.36 4.36 0.57
CA GLN A 251 -17.39 4.28 1.61
C GLN A 251 -18.15 5.60 1.83
N ALA A 252 -17.85 6.63 1.02
CA ALA A 252 -18.42 7.97 1.13
C ALA A 252 -18.17 8.63 2.50
N CYS A 253 -17.04 8.31 3.16
CA CYS A 253 -16.63 8.89 4.44
C CYS A 253 -16.08 10.33 4.26
N PHE A 254 -16.89 11.23 3.72
CA PHE A 254 -16.48 12.58 3.35
C PHE A 254 -16.60 13.59 4.50
N GLN A 255 -17.33 13.26 5.55
CA GLN A 255 -17.54 14.15 6.70
C GLN A 255 -16.55 13.85 7.82
N VAL A 256 -16.21 14.88 8.59
CA VAL A 256 -15.37 14.74 9.78
C VAL A 256 -16.05 13.78 10.76
N GLY A 257 -15.32 12.76 11.18
CA GLY A 257 -15.80 11.73 12.09
C GLY A 257 -16.41 10.51 11.40
N ASP A 258 -16.57 10.50 10.07
CA ASP A 258 -16.90 9.27 9.35
C ASP A 258 -15.77 8.25 9.51
N VAL A 259 -16.13 7.00 9.80
CA VAL A 259 -15.18 5.91 10.06
C VAL A 259 -15.52 4.70 9.20
N LYS A 260 -14.49 4.03 8.68
CA LYS A 260 -14.60 2.69 8.12
C LYS A 260 -13.55 1.76 8.73
N ASN A 261 -13.78 0.47 8.61
CA ASN A 261 -12.76 -0.57 8.79
C ASN A 261 -12.77 -1.51 7.58
N THR A 262 -11.60 -1.75 6.99
CA THR A 262 -11.46 -2.70 5.88
C THR A 262 -10.85 -4.00 6.42
N TYR A 263 -11.51 -5.13 6.20
CA TYR A 263 -11.00 -6.46 6.52
C TYR A 263 -10.43 -7.13 5.26
N GLY A 264 -9.10 -7.21 5.19
CA GLY A 264 -8.36 -7.91 4.13
C GLY A 264 -7.23 -8.74 4.75
N THR A 265 -6.05 -8.75 4.12
CA THR A 265 -4.84 -9.36 4.69
C THR A 265 -4.57 -8.83 6.12
N GLY A 266 -4.64 -7.51 6.28
CA GLY A 266 -4.72 -6.81 7.57
C GLY A 266 -6.11 -6.16 7.77
N SER A 267 -6.29 -5.48 8.92
CA SER A 267 -7.47 -4.67 9.21
C SER A 267 -7.06 -3.22 9.44
N PHE A 268 -7.67 -2.29 8.70
CA PHE A 268 -7.31 -0.87 8.75
C PHE A 268 -8.53 0.00 9.01
N ILE A 269 -8.50 0.66 10.17
CA ILE A 269 -9.52 1.59 10.64
C ILE A 269 -9.09 2.99 10.25
N LEU A 270 -9.91 3.70 9.49
CA LEU A 270 -9.64 5.09 9.11
C LEU A 270 -10.81 5.97 9.50
N MET A 271 -10.50 7.14 10.06
CA MET A 271 -11.44 8.19 10.41
C MET A 271 -11.06 9.48 9.69
N ASN A 272 -12.01 10.09 8.99
CA ASN A 272 -11.81 11.39 8.35
C ASN A 272 -11.74 12.50 9.41
N THR A 273 -10.71 13.35 9.35
CA THR A 273 -10.50 14.48 10.27
C THR A 273 -10.60 15.85 9.61
N GLY A 274 -11.01 15.90 8.33
CA GLY A 274 -11.23 17.13 7.57
C GLY A 274 -9.92 17.81 7.19
N ALA A 275 -9.92 19.14 7.12
CA ALA A 275 -8.78 19.93 6.65
C ALA A 275 -7.64 20.09 7.67
N SER A 276 -7.78 19.54 8.88
CA SER A 276 -6.79 19.68 9.95
C SER A 276 -6.22 18.32 10.34
N PRO A 277 -4.88 18.17 10.39
CA PRO A 277 -4.25 16.96 10.91
C PRO A 277 -4.49 16.86 12.41
N VAL A 278 -4.92 15.69 12.88
CA VAL A 278 -5.14 15.41 14.31
C VAL A 278 -4.04 14.50 14.81
N GLN A 279 -3.10 15.03 15.60
CA GLN A 279 -2.07 14.21 16.22
C GLN A 279 -2.67 13.27 17.27
N SER A 280 -2.47 11.97 17.10
CA SER A 280 -2.98 10.98 18.06
C SER A 280 -2.26 11.03 19.40
N LYS A 281 -3.03 10.93 20.48
CA LYS A 281 -2.55 10.71 21.86
C LYS A 281 -2.62 9.25 22.30
N ASN A 282 -3.07 8.35 21.41
CA ASN A 282 -3.32 6.94 21.69
C ASN A 282 -2.67 6.04 20.63
N ASN A 283 -1.46 6.39 20.18
CA ASN A 283 -0.66 5.62 19.22
C ASN A 283 -1.39 5.25 17.92
N LEU A 284 -2.10 6.21 17.33
CA LEU A 284 -2.62 6.11 15.97
C LEU A 284 -1.76 6.95 15.02
N LEU A 285 -1.84 6.67 13.74
CA LEU A 285 -1.16 7.42 12.70
C LEU A 285 -2.02 8.62 12.27
N THR A 286 -1.39 9.76 12.05
CA THR A 286 -2.00 10.89 11.33
C THR A 286 -1.52 10.82 9.89
N THR A 287 -2.43 10.83 8.93
CA THR A 287 -2.10 10.64 7.51
C THR A 287 -2.95 11.54 6.64
N ILE A 288 -2.58 11.69 5.37
CA ILE A 288 -3.45 12.30 4.38
C ILE A 288 -4.44 11.25 3.86
N GLY A 289 -5.72 11.64 3.81
CA GLY A 289 -6.80 10.92 3.16
C GLY A 289 -6.73 11.10 1.64
N TRP A 290 -6.88 12.34 1.16
CA TRP A 290 -6.81 12.67 -0.27
C TRP A 290 -6.59 14.17 -0.47
N GLY A 291 -6.09 14.54 -1.65
CA GLY A 291 -6.09 15.91 -2.16
C GLY A 291 -7.04 16.05 -3.35
N ILE A 292 -7.94 17.04 -3.32
CA ILE A 292 -8.84 17.36 -4.44
C ILE A 292 -8.95 18.87 -4.58
N ASP A 293 -8.72 19.39 -5.78
CA ASP A 293 -8.75 20.82 -6.10
C ASP A 293 -7.85 21.66 -5.17
N GLY A 294 -6.64 21.14 -4.90
CA GLY A 294 -5.65 21.76 -4.00
C GLY A 294 -6.04 21.78 -2.52
N LYS A 295 -7.09 21.04 -2.11
CA LYS A 295 -7.51 20.90 -0.71
C LYS A 295 -7.22 19.51 -0.19
N VAL A 296 -6.52 19.45 0.93
CA VAL A 296 -6.17 18.19 1.60
C VAL A 296 -7.19 17.84 2.68
N THR A 297 -7.62 16.58 2.68
CA THR A 297 -8.37 15.96 3.78
C THR A 297 -7.46 14.98 4.51
N TYR A 298 -7.40 15.07 5.83
CA TYR A 298 -6.59 14.20 6.69
C TYR A 298 -7.43 13.06 7.27
N CYS A 299 -6.73 12.02 7.70
CA CYS A 299 -7.30 10.89 8.41
C CYS A 299 -6.48 10.53 9.65
N LEU A 300 -7.16 9.93 10.64
CA LEU A 300 -6.53 9.11 11.67
C LEU A 300 -6.62 7.63 11.26
N GLU A 301 -5.53 6.88 11.44
CA GLU A 301 -5.46 5.47 11.05
C GLU A 301 -4.97 4.58 12.20
N GLY A 302 -5.68 3.47 12.39
CA GLY A 302 -5.23 2.31 13.16
C GLY A 302 -4.95 1.14 12.22
N ALA A 303 -3.76 0.56 12.32
CA ALA A 303 -3.32 -0.54 11.47
C ALA A 303 -3.17 -1.83 12.28
N VAL A 304 -3.91 -2.87 11.90
CA VAL A 304 -3.76 -4.24 12.39
C VAL A 304 -3.15 -5.07 11.26
N PHE A 305 -1.90 -5.49 11.41
CA PHE A 305 -1.15 -6.10 10.30
C PHE A 305 -1.70 -7.46 9.86
N ILE A 306 -2.27 -8.23 10.79
CA ILE A 306 -2.70 -9.62 10.57
C ILE A 306 -4.19 -9.75 10.92
N ALA A 307 -5.03 -9.95 9.90
CA ALA A 307 -6.45 -10.26 10.03
C ALA A 307 -6.82 -11.48 9.17
N GLY A 308 -7.13 -11.28 7.88
CA GLY A 308 -7.39 -12.38 6.94
C GLY A 308 -6.18 -13.29 6.71
N ALA A 309 -4.96 -12.78 6.93
CA ALA A 309 -3.74 -13.58 6.90
C ALA A 309 -3.73 -14.71 7.95
N VAL A 310 -4.49 -14.60 9.04
CA VAL A 310 -4.70 -15.72 9.99
C VAL A 310 -5.36 -16.89 9.29
N VAL A 311 -6.41 -16.62 8.52
CA VAL A 311 -7.17 -17.65 7.80
C VAL A 311 -6.29 -18.30 6.73
N GLN A 312 -5.47 -17.52 6.03
CA GLN A 312 -4.47 -18.07 5.10
C GLN A 312 -3.44 -18.96 5.81
N TRP A 313 -2.94 -18.53 6.98
CA TRP A 313 -2.01 -19.33 7.77
C TRP A 313 -2.64 -20.64 8.28
N LEU A 314 -3.91 -20.63 8.67
CA LEU A 314 -4.65 -21.85 9.03
C LEU A 314 -4.75 -22.82 7.84
N ARG A 315 -4.90 -22.30 6.62
CA ARG A 315 -4.97 -23.09 5.38
C ARG A 315 -3.60 -23.64 4.97
N ASP A 316 -2.65 -22.75 4.72
CA ASP A 316 -1.39 -23.08 4.04
C ASP A 316 -0.30 -23.50 5.03
N GLY A 317 -0.33 -22.93 6.24
CA GLY A 317 0.65 -23.20 7.29
C GLY A 317 0.31 -24.42 8.12
N LEU A 318 -0.84 -24.41 8.80
CA LEU A 318 -1.25 -25.51 9.68
C LEU A 318 -2.04 -26.62 8.96
N GLY A 319 -2.56 -26.39 7.76
CA GLY A 319 -3.38 -27.38 7.04
C GLY A 319 -4.70 -27.70 7.75
N LEU A 320 -5.23 -26.75 8.54
CA LEU A 320 -6.49 -26.93 9.27
C LEU A 320 -7.71 -26.63 8.38
N ILE A 321 -7.58 -25.90 7.29
CA ILE A 321 -8.68 -25.70 6.36
C ILE A 321 -8.20 -25.94 4.93
N GLU A 322 -9.10 -26.38 4.06
CA GLU A 322 -8.79 -26.54 2.64
C GLU A 322 -8.97 -25.22 1.91
N ASN A 323 -10.06 -24.50 2.22
CA ASN A 323 -10.40 -23.20 1.66
C ASN A 323 -10.56 -22.17 2.78
N SER A 324 -10.26 -20.90 2.50
CA SER A 324 -10.42 -19.83 3.48
C SER A 324 -11.85 -19.67 3.99
N ALA A 325 -12.86 -20.00 3.17
CA ALA A 325 -14.27 -19.96 3.57
C ALA A 325 -14.64 -21.04 4.60
N ASP A 326 -13.87 -22.13 4.69
CA ASP A 326 -14.16 -23.24 5.60
C ASP A 326 -13.98 -22.85 7.07
N VAL A 327 -13.27 -21.74 7.35
CA VAL A 327 -13.08 -21.22 8.71
C VAL A 327 -14.41 -20.89 9.39
N GLU A 328 -15.38 -20.34 8.65
CA GLU A 328 -16.68 -19.95 9.21
C GLU A 328 -17.50 -21.18 9.64
N ALA A 329 -17.49 -22.22 8.79
CA ALA A 329 -18.12 -23.49 9.10
C ALA A 329 -17.50 -24.14 10.35
N LEU A 330 -16.17 -24.20 10.43
CA LEU A 330 -15.47 -24.75 11.61
C LEU A 330 -15.79 -23.96 12.89
N THR A 331 -15.75 -22.62 12.83
CA THR A 331 -16.06 -21.80 14.02
C THR A 331 -17.50 -21.96 14.49
N SER A 332 -18.41 -22.42 13.62
CA SER A 332 -19.81 -22.67 13.96
C SER A 332 -20.04 -24.03 14.65
N GLU A 333 -19.03 -24.90 14.70
CA GLU A 333 -19.12 -26.22 15.36
C GLU A 333 -18.88 -26.15 16.88
N VAL A 334 -18.40 -24.99 17.38
CA VAL A 334 -18.14 -24.74 18.80
C VAL A 334 -19.05 -23.62 19.34
N GLU A 335 -19.40 -23.69 20.62
CA GLU A 335 -20.26 -22.66 21.25
C GLU A 335 -19.47 -21.38 21.61
N ASP A 336 -18.19 -21.53 21.94
CA ASP A 336 -17.27 -20.44 22.32
C ASP A 336 -15.80 -20.84 22.04
N SER A 337 -14.84 -20.00 22.45
CA SER A 337 -13.41 -20.27 22.24
C SER A 337 -12.83 -21.35 23.17
N GLY A 338 -13.59 -21.87 24.13
CA GLY A 338 -13.12 -22.84 25.12
C GLY A 338 -12.02 -22.30 26.04
N GLY A 339 -11.93 -20.97 26.18
CA GLY A 339 -10.85 -20.29 26.89
C GLY A 339 -9.54 -20.17 26.11
N VAL A 340 -9.52 -20.56 24.83
CA VAL A 340 -8.38 -20.39 23.94
C VAL A 340 -8.36 -18.97 23.37
N GLU A 341 -7.17 -18.37 23.35
CA GLU A 341 -6.91 -17.08 22.69
C GLU A 341 -5.76 -17.22 21.71
N LEU A 342 -5.95 -16.67 20.50
CA LEU A 342 -4.90 -16.50 19.51
C LEU A 342 -4.58 -15.00 19.37
N VAL A 343 -3.35 -14.64 19.66
CA VAL A 343 -2.78 -13.32 19.36
C VAL A 343 -1.93 -13.47 18.09
N PRO A 344 -2.43 -13.08 16.90
CA PRO A 344 -1.77 -13.39 15.63
C PRO A 344 -0.67 -12.37 15.27
N ALA A 345 0.25 -12.10 16.19
CA ALA A 345 1.35 -11.17 15.99
C ALA A 345 2.49 -11.76 15.13
N PHE A 346 2.20 -12.37 13.98
CA PHE A 346 3.19 -13.09 13.17
C PHE A 346 4.35 -12.20 12.69
N VAL A 347 4.10 -10.90 12.54
CA VAL A 347 5.07 -9.87 12.16
C VAL A 347 5.09 -8.70 13.15
N GLY A 348 4.82 -8.98 14.43
CA GLY A 348 4.62 -7.96 15.46
C GLY A 348 3.17 -7.52 15.63
N LEU A 349 2.93 -6.63 16.59
CA LEU A 349 1.65 -5.99 16.85
C LEU A 349 1.62 -4.57 16.28
N GLY A 350 0.59 -4.27 15.50
CA GLY A 350 0.30 -2.92 15.03
C GLY A 350 -0.35 -2.04 16.10
N ALA A 351 -1.18 -1.09 15.68
CA ALA A 351 -1.87 -0.17 16.59
C ALA A 351 -2.81 -0.92 17.56
N PRO A 352 -2.95 -0.46 18.82
CA PRO A 352 -2.25 0.69 19.43
C PRO A 352 -0.90 0.31 20.10
N HIS A 353 -0.45 -0.93 19.96
CA HIS A 353 0.71 -1.48 20.69
C HIS A 353 2.04 -1.06 20.07
N TRP A 354 2.18 -1.20 18.75
CA TRP A 354 3.44 -0.95 18.02
C TRP A 354 4.63 -1.69 18.62
N ASP A 355 4.44 -3.00 18.85
CA ASP A 355 5.46 -3.89 19.38
C ASP A 355 5.98 -4.78 18.23
N PRO A 356 7.14 -4.46 17.64
CA PRO A 356 7.69 -5.22 16.52
C PRO A 356 8.27 -6.58 16.96
N ASP A 357 8.49 -6.79 18.26
CA ASP A 357 9.10 -8.01 18.82
C ASP A 357 8.05 -9.03 19.28
N ALA A 358 6.79 -8.61 19.41
CA ALA A 358 5.67 -9.51 19.64
C ALA A 358 5.58 -10.61 18.56
N ARG A 359 5.20 -11.83 18.97
CA ARG A 359 5.08 -12.99 18.08
C ARG A 359 3.74 -13.71 18.25
N GLY A 360 3.33 -14.44 17.21
CA GLY A 360 2.12 -15.25 17.21
C GLY A 360 2.05 -16.16 18.43
N THR A 361 0.97 -16.07 19.21
CA THR A 361 0.83 -16.79 20.49
C THR A 361 -0.57 -17.41 20.59
N ILE A 362 -0.63 -18.72 20.89
CA ILE A 362 -1.87 -19.41 21.26
C ILE A 362 -1.76 -19.79 22.74
N ILE A 363 -2.74 -19.41 23.55
CA ILE A 363 -2.80 -19.70 24.99
C ILE A 363 -4.18 -20.26 25.36
N GLY A 364 -4.27 -20.96 26.50
CA GLY A 364 -5.53 -21.49 27.02
C GLY A 364 -5.89 -22.91 26.55
N ILE A 365 -4.99 -23.59 25.83
CA ILE A 365 -5.21 -24.97 25.35
C ILE A 365 -5.40 -25.93 26.53
N THR A 366 -6.46 -26.73 26.46
CA THR A 366 -6.71 -27.86 27.37
C THR A 366 -6.82 -29.17 26.58
N ARG A 367 -6.96 -30.31 27.27
CA ARG A 367 -7.16 -31.61 26.60
C ARG A 367 -8.43 -31.67 25.75
N GLY A 368 -9.42 -30.81 26.04
CA GLY A 368 -10.68 -30.75 25.29
C GLY A 368 -10.66 -29.82 24.08
N THR A 369 -9.59 -29.04 23.89
CA THR A 369 -9.47 -28.12 22.75
C THR A 369 -9.48 -28.90 21.44
N THR A 370 -10.37 -28.52 20.53
CA THR A 370 -10.45 -29.10 19.19
C THR A 370 -9.73 -28.22 18.18
N LYS A 371 -9.59 -28.75 16.97
CA LYS A 371 -9.51 -27.94 15.76
C LYS A 371 -10.75 -27.07 15.67
#